data_AF-A0A5J4KUN6-F1
#
_entry.id   AF-A0A5J4KUN6-F1
#
_cell.length_a   1.000
_cell.length_b   1.000
_cell.length_c   1.000
_cell.angle_alpha   90.00
_cell.angle_beta   90.00
_cell.angle_gamma   90.00
#
_symmetry.space_group_name_H-M   'P 1'
#
loop_
_entity.id
_entity.type
_entity.pdbx_description
1 polymer ?
#
loop_
_entity_poly.entity_id
_entity_poly.type
_entity_poly.pdbx_seq_one_letter_code
_entity_poly.pdbx_strand_id
1 'polypeptide(L)'
;MNSGGNWVNTNIFTCYKMSHGLASESPEGVERISMYTFRFHDDQGGVQIQRNIFGRIEKTWNIHNPGLGSKEAAVKYHGYILEKMAVNKTTTVEEYLDRLSTSEQDPLH
;
A
#
# COMPACT_ATOMS: atom_id res chain seq x y z
N MET A 1 -4.40 -27.75 15.68
CA MET A 1 -5.36 -27.06 14.80
C MET A 1 -4.66 -25.84 14.21
N ASN A 2 -4.56 -25.82 12.87
CA ASN A 2 -4.09 -24.78 11.95
C ASN A 2 -3.25 -23.60 12.50
N SER A 3 -1.95 -23.67 12.23
CA SER A 3 -1.00 -22.57 12.11
C SER A 3 -1.33 -21.68 10.88
N GLY A 4 -2.45 -20.95 10.96
CA GLY A 4 -2.93 -20.06 9.90
C GLY A 4 -2.66 -18.59 10.20
N GLY A 5 -1.66 -18.02 9.50
CA GLY A 5 -1.63 -16.62 9.06
C GLY A 5 -1.34 -15.54 10.11
N ASN A 6 -0.07 -15.18 10.29
CA ASN A 6 0.30 -13.84 10.78
C ASN A 6 1.76 -13.46 10.44
N TRP A 7 2.18 -13.71 9.19
CA TRP A 7 3.54 -13.34 8.75
C TRP A 7 3.61 -11.88 8.27
N VAL A 8 2.48 -11.28 7.90
CA VAL A 8 2.42 -9.86 7.53
C VAL A 8 2.33 -9.04 8.81
N ASN A 9 3.37 -8.27 9.08
CA ASN A 9 3.40 -7.25 10.11
C ASN A 9 3.95 -5.96 9.51
N THR A 10 4.00 -4.89 10.32
CA THR A 10 4.40 -3.57 9.84
C THR A 10 5.85 -3.50 9.32
N ASN A 11 6.70 -4.51 9.59
CA ASN A 11 8.05 -4.59 9.02
C ASN A 11 8.03 -4.81 7.50
N ILE A 12 6.91 -5.24 6.90
CA ILE A 12 6.79 -5.34 5.44
C ILE A 12 7.07 -3.99 4.74
N PHE A 13 6.78 -2.88 5.41
CA PHE A 13 7.05 -1.53 4.91
C PHE A 13 8.53 -1.10 5.01
N THR A 14 9.34 -1.82 5.79
CA THR A 14 10.77 -1.54 6.02
C THR A 14 11.65 -2.50 5.24
N CYS A 15 11.32 -3.80 5.26
CA CYS A 15 12.10 -4.86 4.59
C CYS A 15 12.24 -4.64 3.07
N TYR A 16 11.26 -3.99 2.45
CA TYR A 16 11.20 -3.83 1.00
C TYR A 16 11.48 -2.38 0.54
N LYS A 17 12.11 -1.54 1.37
CA LYS A 17 12.50 -0.17 0.99
C LYS A 17 13.56 -0.09 -0.11
N MET A 18 14.36 -1.14 -0.33
CA MET A 18 15.59 -1.04 -1.15
C MET A 18 15.53 -1.64 -2.55
N SER A 19 14.43 -2.24 -3.01
CA SER A 19 14.50 -2.99 -4.28
C SER A 19 14.55 -2.11 -5.54
N HIS A 20 13.88 -0.94 -5.59
CA HIS A 20 13.83 -0.11 -6.81
C HIS A 20 13.57 1.40 -6.56
N GLY A 21 13.81 1.91 -5.36
CA GLY A 21 13.51 3.32 -5.01
C GLY A 21 14.53 4.32 -5.53
N LEU A 22 14.08 5.51 -5.96
CA LEU A 22 14.98 6.64 -6.13
C LEU A 22 15.55 7.05 -4.76
N ALA A 23 16.82 7.45 -4.70
CA ALA A 23 17.44 7.94 -3.46
C ALA A 23 16.68 9.15 -2.86
N SER A 24 15.90 9.87 -3.68
CA SER A 24 15.03 10.99 -3.28
C SER A 24 13.67 10.58 -2.69
N GLU A 25 13.31 9.30 -2.71
CA GLU A 25 12.01 8.79 -2.24
C GLU A 25 11.98 8.38 -0.75
N SER A 26 13.01 8.77 0.00
CA SER A 26 12.95 8.74 1.47
C SER A 26 12.68 10.12 2.11
N PRO A 27 11.66 10.91 1.70
CA PRO A 27 11.12 11.90 2.63
C PRO A 27 10.63 11.21 3.90
N GLU A 28 10.75 11.90 5.02
CA GLU A 28 10.06 11.51 6.25
C GLU A 28 8.57 11.24 5.96
N GLY A 29 8.00 10.18 6.55
CA GLY A 29 6.59 9.82 6.38
C GLY A 29 6.23 8.99 5.14
N VAL A 30 7.21 8.56 4.32
CA VAL A 30 6.96 7.63 3.21
C VAL A 30 7.36 6.20 3.58
N GLU A 31 6.44 5.27 3.36
CA GLU A 31 6.64 3.83 3.54
C GLU A 31 6.66 3.11 2.18
N ARG A 32 7.28 1.93 2.09
CA ARG A 32 7.45 1.26 0.79
C ARG A 32 7.32 -0.25 0.87
N ILE A 33 6.65 -0.82 -0.13
CA ILE A 33 6.64 -2.26 -0.41
C ILE A 33 7.00 -2.46 -1.88
N SER A 34 8.22 -2.89 -2.15
CA SER A 34 8.73 -3.15 -3.50
C SER A 34 8.62 -1.89 -4.39
N MET A 35 7.80 -1.91 -5.45
CA MET A 35 7.58 -0.77 -6.34
C MET A 35 6.50 0.20 -5.83
N TYR A 36 5.84 -0.09 -4.70
CA TYR A 36 4.74 0.72 -4.18
C TYR A 36 5.20 1.60 -3.03
N THR A 37 4.98 2.90 -3.13
CA THR A 37 5.17 3.85 -2.03
C THR A 37 3.83 4.20 -1.40
N PHE A 38 3.84 4.41 -0.09
CA PHE A 38 2.67 4.71 0.74
C PHE A 38 2.92 6.03 1.45
N ARG A 39 1.92 6.91 1.39
CA ARG A 39 1.85 8.14 2.18
C ARG A 39 0.51 8.16 2.88
N PHE A 40 0.54 7.76 4.16
CA PHE A 40 -0.64 7.78 5.01
C PHE A 40 -1.03 9.23 5.31
N HIS A 41 -2.34 9.50 5.35
CA HIS A 41 -2.83 10.82 5.73
C HIS A 41 -2.68 11.01 7.25
N ASP A 42 -2.37 12.23 7.69
CA ASP A 42 -2.16 12.54 9.11
C ASP A 42 -3.42 12.30 9.97
N ASP A 43 -4.60 12.41 9.35
CA ASP A 43 -5.91 12.14 9.97
C ASP A 43 -6.28 10.65 10.03
N GLN A 44 -5.42 9.77 9.51
CA GLN A 44 -5.67 8.33 9.37
C GLN A 44 -6.94 7.99 8.58
N GLY A 45 -7.45 8.92 7.77
CA GLY A 45 -8.63 8.72 6.94
C GLY A 45 -8.33 7.92 5.66
N GLY A 46 -7.06 7.72 5.32
CA GLY A 46 -6.69 7.05 4.09
C GLY A 46 -5.20 7.08 3.77
N VAL A 47 -4.89 6.80 2.51
CA VAL A 47 -3.53 6.69 2.01
C VAL A 47 -3.46 7.07 0.53
N GLN A 48 -2.35 7.70 0.16
CA GLN A 48 -1.90 7.77 -1.22
C GLN A 48 -0.89 6.64 -1.49
N ILE A 49 -1.15 5.83 -2.51
CA ILE A 49 -0.26 4.77 -2.97
C ILE A 49 0.22 5.11 -4.37
N GLN A 50 1.52 4.99 -4.64
CA GLN A 50 2.07 5.19 -5.97
C GLN A 50 2.90 3.98 -6.42
N ARG A 51 2.80 3.62 -7.70
CA ARG A 51 3.68 2.63 -8.33
C ARG A 51 4.83 3.35 -9.00
N ASN A 52 6.04 3.19 -8.46
CA ASN A 52 7.26 3.72 -9.05
C ASN A 52 8.08 2.61 -9.72
N ILE A 53 8.34 2.78 -11.01
CA ILE A 53 9.18 1.88 -11.80
C ILE A 53 10.30 2.72 -12.43
N PHE A 54 11.56 2.36 -12.13
CA PHE A 54 12.77 3.03 -12.64
C PHE A 54 12.78 4.55 -12.43
N GLY A 55 12.25 5.02 -11.31
CA GLY A 55 12.23 6.43 -10.95
C GLY A 55 11.12 7.24 -11.62
N ARG A 56 10.10 6.58 -12.16
CA ARG A 56 8.91 7.22 -12.71
C ARG A 56 7.68 6.74 -11.96
N ILE A 57 6.83 7.70 -11.58
CA ILE A 57 5.50 7.40 -11.06
C ILE A 57 4.62 7.02 -12.25
N GLU A 58 4.27 5.74 -12.32
CA GLU A 58 3.46 5.20 -13.40
C GLU A 58 1.96 5.25 -13.10
N LYS A 59 1.59 5.16 -11.83
CA LYS A 59 0.19 5.19 -11.38
C LYS A 59 0.10 5.67 -9.94
N THR A 60 -0.97 6.39 -9.61
CA THR A 60 -1.28 6.90 -8.27
C THR A 60 -2.72 6.53 -7.91
N TRP A 61 -2.91 6.04 -6.69
CA TRP A 61 -4.21 5.81 -6.07
C TRP A 61 -4.33 6.70 -4.84
N ASN A 62 -5.41 7.46 -4.75
CA ASN A 62 -5.79 8.15 -3.52
C ASN A 62 -7.00 7.41 -2.96
N ILE A 63 -6.85 6.81 -1.78
CA ILE A 63 -7.85 5.94 -1.16
C ILE A 63 -8.20 6.55 0.20
N HIS A 64 -9.47 6.86 0.43
CA HIS A 64 -10.01 7.45 1.66
C HIS A 64 -10.62 6.35 2.56
N ASN A 65 -9.83 5.31 2.79
CA ASN A 65 -10.23 4.16 3.59
C ASN A 65 -9.46 4.13 4.91
N PRO A 66 -10.12 4.26 6.07
CA PRO A 66 -9.46 4.15 7.38
C PRO A 66 -8.79 2.79 7.63
N GLY A 67 -9.26 1.72 6.96
CA GLY A 67 -8.61 0.41 6.95
C GLY A 67 -7.21 0.44 6.33
N LEU A 68 -6.89 1.45 5.52
CA LEU A 68 -5.56 1.75 5.00
C LEU A 68 -4.95 3.02 5.60
N GLY A 69 -5.55 3.61 6.64
CA GLY A 69 -5.12 4.90 7.21
C GLY A 69 -3.81 4.87 7.99
N SER A 70 -3.29 3.68 8.31
CA SER A 70 -2.02 3.47 9.00
C SER A 70 -1.40 2.13 8.63
N LYS A 71 -0.13 1.90 9.00
CA LYS A 71 0.53 0.59 8.78
C LYS A 71 -0.22 -0.52 9.52
N GLU A 72 -0.63 -0.27 10.74
CA GLU A 72 -1.32 -1.21 11.60
C GLU A 72 -2.71 -1.57 11.02
N ALA A 73 -3.46 -0.56 10.58
CA ALA A 73 -4.74 -0.77 9.91
C ALA A 73 -4.54 -1.55 8.60
N ALA A 74 -3.58 -1.13 7.76
CA ALA A 74 -3.32 -1.78 6.48
C ALA A 74 -2.95 -3.25 6.63
N VAL A 75 -2.11 -3.60 7.62
CA VAL A 75 -1.80 -5.00 7.94
C VAL A 75 -3.04 -5.75 8.40
N LYS A 76 -3.82 -5.17 9.31
CA LYS A 76 -5.00 -5.80 9.91
C LYS A 76 -6.11 -6.08 8.88
N TYR A 77 -6.37 -5.15 7.98
CA TYR A 77 -7.52 -5.22 7.05
C TYR A 77 -7.13 -5.60 5.62
N HIS A 78 -5.87 -5.35 5.21
CA HIS A 78 -5.41 -5.52 3.83
C HIS A 78 -4.13 -6.37 3.72
N GLY A 79 -3.74 -7.13 4.75
CA GLY A 79 -2.48 -7.90 4.76
C GLY A 79 -2.24 -8.77 3.53
N TYR A 80 -3.28 -9.41 2.98
CA TYR A 80 -3.19 -10.18 1.73
C TYR A 80 -2.64 -9.35 0.56
N ILE A 81 -3.10 -8.11 0.38
CA ILE A 81 -2.64 -7.29 -0.75
C ILE A 81 -1.20 -6.82 -0.55
N LEU A 82 -0.80 -6.56 0.70
CA LEU A 82 0.57 -6.19 1.04
C LEU A 82 1.55 -7.34 0.70
N GLU A 83 1.15 -8.60 0.92
CA GLU A 83 1.93 -9.77 0.45
C GLU A 83 2.08 -9.78 -1.08
N LYS A 84 0.99 -9.51 -1.81
CA LYS A 84 1.00 -9.48 -3.28
C LYS A 84 1.88 -8.36 -3.82
N MET A 85 1.93 -7.23 -3.14
CA MET A 85 2.86 -6.14 -3.45
C MET A 85 4.32 -6.57 -3.26
N ALA A 86 4.64 -7.26 -2.15
CA ALA A 86 6.01 -7.72 -1.86
C ALA A 86 6.56 -8.69 -2.91
N VAL A 87 5.70 -9.51 -3.52
CA VAL A 87 6.08 -10.47 -4.58
C VAL A 87 5.70 -10.00 -5.99
N ASN A 88 5.46 -8.69 -6.17
CA ASN A 88 5.23 -8.04 -7.47
C ASN A 88 4.08 -8.66 -8.31
N LYS A 89 2.98 -9.07 -7.68
CA LYS A 89 1.77 -9.53 -8.38
C LYS A 89 0.94 -8.33 -8.85
N THR A 90 1.49 -7.56 -9.76
CA THR A 90 1.01 -6.24 -10.19
C THR A 90 -0.47 -6.25 -10.61
N THR A 91 -0.91 -7.17 -11.46
CA THR A 91 -2.32 -7.25 -11.90
C THR A 91 -3.29 -7.33 -10.72
N THR A 92 -3.07 -8.28 -9.79
CA THR A 92 -3.93 -8.45 -8.61
C THR A 92 -3.91 -7.22 -7.70
N VAL A 93 -2.74 -6.60 -7.53
CA VAL A 93 -2.61 -5.38 -6.72
C VAL A 93 -3.38 -4.23 -7.34
N GLU A 94 -3.21 -4.00 -8.65
CA GLU A 94 -3.82 -2.87 -9.33
C GLU A 94 -5.33 -2.97 -9.40
N GLU A 95 -5.87 -4.15 -9.71
CA GLU A 95 -7.33 -4.39 -9.67
C GLU A 95 -7.92 -4.11 -8.29
N TYR A 96 -7.19 -4.49 -7.23
CA TYR A 96 -7.62 -4.25 -5.86
C TYR A 96 -7.61 -2.77 -5.50
N LEU A 97 -6.53 -2.06 -5.82
CA LEU A 97 -6.40 -0.62 -5.55
C LEU A 97 -7.37 0.20 -6.40
N ASP A 98 -7.59 -0.16 -7.66
CA ASP A 98 -8.58 0.47 -8.53
C ASP A 98 -9.98 0.37 -7.93
N ARG A 99 -10.36 -0.81 -7.42
CA ARG A 99 -11.64 -1.00 -6.71
C ARG A 99 -11.77 -0.12 -5.48
N LEU A 100 -10.75 -0.08 -4.62
CA LEU A 100 -10.79 0.76 -3.41
C LEU A 100 -10.88 2.25 -3.74
N SER A 101 -10.19 2.69 -4.79
CA SER A 101 -10.20 4.10 -5.22
C SER A 101 -11.53 4.54 -5.85
N THR A 102 -12.31 3.60 -6.38
CA THR A 102 -13.61 3.87 -7.02
C THR A 102 -14.79 3.65 -6.09
N SER A 103 -14.70 2.72 -5.13
CA SER A 103 -15.78 2.43 -4.18
C SER A 103 -16.11 3.56 -3.20
N GLU A 104 -15.22 4.56 -3.07
CA GLU A 104 -15.44 5.73 -2.20
C GLU A 104 -15.87 6.99 -2.95
N GLN A 105 -16.08 6.88 -4.27
CA GLN A 105 -16.66 7.96 -5.08
C GLN A 105 -18.19 7.87 -5.23
N ASP A 106 -18.83 6.88 -4.59
CA ASP A 106 -20.28 6.73 -4.63
C ASP A 106 -20.91 7.12 -3.28
N PRO A 107 -21.25 8.40 -3.05
CA PRO A 107 -21.94 8.83 -1.84
C PRO A 107 -23.43 8.43 -1.80
N LEU A 108 -23.90 7.54 -2.70
CA LEU A 108 -25.30 7.18 -2.83
C LEU A 108 -25.51 5.68 -3.06
N HIS A 109 -25.10 4.83 -2.12
CA HIS A 109 -25.76 3.53 -1.88
C HIS A 109 -25.58 3.02 -0.45
#